data_AF-A0A1M6G553-F1
#
_entry.id   AF-A0A1M6G553-F1
#
_cell.length_a   1.000
_cell.length_b   1.000
_cell.length_c   1.000
_cell.angle_alpha   90.00
_cell.angle_beta   90.00
_cell.angle_gamma   90.00
#
_symmetry.space_group_name_H-M   'P 1'
#
loop_
_entity.id
_entity.type
_entity.pdbx_description
1 polymer ?
#
loop_
_entity_poly.entity_id
_entity_poly.type
_entity_poly.pdbx_seq_one_letter_code
_entity_poly.pdbx_strand_id
1 'polypeptide(L)'
;MLRSITAMFIAVIFYSCQSVFRLYTGVKNKIVIYQTNEERQAYYASFISAVNEANVKVYTLKDKELDSIIGTINTLAKNMPLMYLKNTETQSLYRLSCYEDITYDIENIINDKYSWDYLDKDSISNQYLNQQKYINKNFEVSFDNESKQDSVAKWDVLYVGGSFLGKKLRKRSLPAFKIEGLRNVSIVDLSVNKNTSSE
;
A
#
# COMPACT_ATOMS: atom_id res chain seq x y z
N MET A 1 -23.58 9.86 -38.08
CA MET A 1 -22.67 8.69 -37.92
C MET A 1 -21.45 8.97 -37.05
N LEU A 2 -20.85 10.18 -37.05
CA LEU A 2 -19.61 10.46 -36.31
C LEU A 2 -19.74 10.49 -34.77
N ARG A 3 -20.94 10.78 -34.23
CA ARG A 3 -21.19 10.88 -32.77
C ARG A 3 -21.31 9.51 -32.05
N SER A 4 -21.65 8.45 -32.78
CA SER A 4 -21.83 7.11 -32.20
C SER A 4 -20.51 6.38 -31.98
N ILE A 5 -19.48 6.70 -32.77
CA ILE A 5 -18.15 6.07 -32.68
C ILE A 5 -17.38 6.62 -31.46
N THR A 6 -17.54 7.91 -31.13
CA THR A 6 -16.86 8.54 -29.98
C THR A 6 -17.41 8.04 -28.63
N ALA A 7 -18.72 7.81 -28.52
CA ALA A 7 -19.31 7.24 -27.30
C ALA A 7 -18.91 5.78 -27.06
N MET A 8 -18.71 5.01 -28.15
CA MET A 8 -18.28 3.61 -28.07
C MET A 8 -16.81 3.50 -27.62
N PHE A 9 -15.92 4.41 -28.05
CA PHE A 9 -14.53 4.45 -27.59
C PHE A 9 -14.40 4.83 -26.10
N ILE A 10 -15.22 5.77 -25.60
CA ILE A 10 -15.20 6.17 -24.19
C ILE A 10 -15.70 5.02 -23.29
N ALA A 11 -16.74 4.29 -23.70
CA ALA A 11 -17.25 3.15 -22.93
C ALA A 11 -16.25 2.00 -22.81
N VAL A 12 -15.47 1.71 -23.86
CA VAL A 12 -14.43 0.66 -23.84
C VAL A 12 -13.30 0.99 -22.85
N ILE A 13 -12.91 2.26 -22.74
CA ILE A 13 -11.86 2.72 -21.80
C ILE A 13 -12.32 2.57 -20.33
N PHE A 14 -13.59 2.82 -20.03
CA PHE A 14 -14.10 2.66 -18.65
C PHE A 14 -14.30 1.19 -18.24
N TYR A 15 -14.70 0.30 -19.16
CA TYR A 15 -14.76 -1.15 -18.90
C TYR A 15 -13.37 -1.80 -18.81
N SER A 16 -12.41 -1.31 -19.59
CA SER A 16 -11.02 -1.81 -19.53
C SER A 16 -10.37 -1.47 -18.20
N CYS A 17 -10.56 -0.26 -17.67
CA CYS A 17 -10.02 0.12 -16.36
C CYS A 17 -10.57 -0.76 -15.23
N GLN A 18 -11.87 -1.10 -15.24
CA GLN A 18 -12.42 -2.06 -14.26
C GLN A 18 -11.82 -3.45 -14.44
N SER A 19 -11.75 -3.97 -15.66
CA SER A 19 -11.22 -5.33 -15.92
C SER A 19 -9.74 -5.46 -15.53
N VAL A 20 -8.93 -4.45 -15.84
CA VAL A 20 -7.52 -4.35 -15.44
C VAL A 20 -7.40 -4.25 -13.92
N PHE A 21 -8.21 -3.41 -13.27
CA PHE A 21 -8.26 -3.34 -11.81
C PHE A 21 -8.59 -4.70 -11.18
N ARG A 22 -9.60 -5.43 -11.67
CA ARG A 22 -9.95 -6.77 -11.16
C ARG A 22 -8.84 -7.79 -11.39
N LEU A 23 -8.09 -7.67 -12.49
CA LEU A 23 -6.97 -8.56 -12.79
C LEU A 23 -5.87 -8.43 -11.72
N TYR A 24 -5.49 -7.20 -11.37
CA TYR A 24 -4.44 -6.89 -10.41
C TYR A 24 -4.89 -7.07 -8.94
N THR A 25 -6.08 -6.58 -8.60
CA THR A 25 -6.61 -6.58 -7.22
C THR A 25 -7.31 -7.88 -6.84
N GLY A 26 -7.95 -8.55 -7.81
CA GLY A 26 -8.80 -9.71 -7.58
C GLY A 26 -10.18 -9.36 -7.01
N VAL A 27 -10.53 -8.08 -6.92
CA VAL A 27 -11.86 -7.62 -6.49
C VAL A 27 -12.87 -7.96 -7.59
N LYS A 28 -13.89 -8.77 -7.29
CA LYS A 28 -14.81 -9.29 -8.32
C LYS A 28 -15.91 -8.31 -8.72
N ASN A 29 -16.53 -7.62 -7.75
CA ASN A 29 -17.77 -6.87 -7.99
C ASN A 29 -17.69 -5.42 -7.52
N LYS A 30 -17.69 -5.19 -6.20
CA LYS A 30 -17.67 -3.84 -5.60
C LYS A 30 -16.51 -3.73 -4.63
N ILE A 31 -15.90 -2.54 -4.58
CA ILE A 31 -14.94 -2.19 -3.54
C ILE A 31 -15.75 -1.92 -2.27
N VAL A 32 -15.50 -2.69 -1.22
CA VAL A 32 -16.13 -2.52 0.09
C VAL A 32 -15.12 -1.88 1.01
N ILE A 33 -15.16 -0.55 1.10
CA ILE A 33 -14.19 0.23 1.89
C ILE A 33 -14.43 0.12 3.40
N TYR A 34 -15.66 -0.18 3.83
CA TYR A 34 -16.01 -0.37 5.23
C TYR A 34 -15.68 -1.80 5.65
N GLN A 35 -14.76 -1.95 6.59
CA GLN A 35 -14.29 -3.25 7.08
C GLN A 35 -14.29 -3.27 8.61
N THR A 36 -14.55 -4.43 9.20
CA THR A 36 -14.33 -4.67 10.63
C THR A 36 -12.85 -4.86 10.92
N ASN A 37 -12.44 -4.70 12.18
CA ASN A 37 -11.05 -4.96 12.57
C ASN A 37 -10.64 -6.43 12.34
N GLU A 38 -11.57 -7.37 12.52
CA GLU A 38 -11.33 -8.80 12.25
C GLU A 38 -11.03 -9.06 10.77
N GLU A 39 -11.79 -8.45 9.87
CA GLU A 39 -11.57 -8.57 8.41
C GLU A 39 -10.19 -8.02 8.01
N ARG A 40 -9.79 -6.89 8.60
CA ARG A 40 -8.47 -6.29 8.37
C ARG A 40 -7.34 -7.15 8.90
N GLN A 41 -7.45 -7.64 10.13
CA GLN A 41 -6.45 -8.51 10.72
C GLN A 41 -6.30 -9.79 9.90
N ALA A 42 -7.40 -10.41 9.47
CA ALA A 42 -7.37 -11.57 8.58
C ALA A 42 -6.74 -11.25 7.21
N TYR A 43 -6.94 -10.03 6.71
CA TYR A 43 -6.27 -9.57 5.49
C TYR A 43 -4.76 -9.41 5.70
N TYR A 44 -4.31 -8.74 6.76
CA TYR A 44 -2.88 -8.47 6.96
C TYR A 44 -2.10 -9.61 7.65
N ALA A 45 -2.78 -10.64 8.16
CA ALA A 45 -2.15 -11.77 8.84
C ALA A 45 -0.99 -12.37 8.03
N SER A 46 -1.14 -12.51 6.71
CA SER A 46 -0.06 -13.06 5.86
C SER A 46 1.14 -12.14 5.70
N PHE A 47 0.97 -10.83 5.85
CA PHE A 47 2.09 -9.88 5.89
C PHE A 47 2.79 -9.98 7.23
N ILE A 48 2.01 -9.90 8.31
CA ILE A 48 2.53 -9.97 9.68
C ILE A 48 3.30 -11.26 9.90
N SER A 49 2.77 -12.40 9.45
CA SER A 49 3.43 -13.71 9.59
C SER A 49 4.65 -13.91 8.68
N ALA A 50 4.79 -13.10 7.62
CA ALA A 50 5.91 -13.19 6.69
C ALA A 50 7.14 -12.42 7.18
N VAL A 51 6.95 -11.52 8.13
CA VAL A 51 8.00 -10.73 8.74
C VAL A 51 8.74 -11.59 9.76
N ASN A 52 9.97 -11.96 9.43
CA ASN A 52 10.89 -12.59 10.38
C ASN A 52 11.59 -11.47 11.18
N GLU A 53 11.16 -11.26 12.42
CA GLU A 53 11.85 -10.45 13.44
C GLU A 53 11.89 -8.91 13.25
N ALA A 54 11.12 -8.35 12.31
CA ALA A 54 10.96 -6.89 12.21
C ALA A 54 9.79 -6.37 13.08
N ASN A 55 9.86 -5.09 13.45
CA ASN A 55 8.71 -4.42 14.07
C ASN A 55 7.59 -4.26 13.05
N VAL A 56 6.34 -4.53 13.44
CA VAL A 56 5.19 -4.36 12.55
C VAL A 56 4.17 -3.43 13.20
N LYS A 57 3.83 -2.33 12.50
CA LYS A 57 2.78 -1.41 12.90
C LYS A 57 1.71 -1.34 11.82
N VAL A 58 0.44 -1.46 12.23
CA VAL A 58 -0.72 -1.24 11.36
C VAL A 58 -1.44 0.02 11.79
N TYR A 59 -1.55 0.97 10.87
CA TYR A 59 -2.20 2.25 11.03
C TYR A 59 -3.59 2.22 10.40
N THR A 60 -4.62 2.62 11.14
CA THR A 60 -6.00 2.76 10.64
C THR A 60 -6.48 4.19 10.76
N LEU A 61 -7.44 4.60 9.94
CA LEU A 61 -8.04 5.92 10.00
C LEU A 61 -8.70 6.17 11.36
N LYS A 62 -8.50 7.37 11.93
CA LYS A 62 -9.21 7.83 13.13
C LYS A 62 -10.69 8.06 12.80
N ASP A 63 -11.59 7.65 13.70
CA ASP A 63 -13.05 7.76 13.48
C ASP A 63 -13.56 9.18 13.19
N LYS A 64 -12.86 10.21 13.68
CA LYS A 64 -13.24 11.62 13.48
C LYS A 64 -12.88 12.18 12.11
N GLU A 65 -12.13 11.44 11.29
CA GLU A 65 -11.69 11.86 9.95
C GLU A 65 -12.53 11.22 8.82
N LEU A 66 -13.67 10.61 9.18
CA LEU A 66 -14.56 9.88 8.25
C LEU A 66 -15.15 10.81 7.17
N ASP A 67 -15.58 12.02 7.53
CA ASP A 67 -16.14 13.00 6.59
C ASP A 67 -15.11 13.56 5.59
N SER A 68 -13.81 13.33 5.85
CA SER A 68 -12.68 13.68 4.99
C SER A 68 -12.22 12.51 4.10
N ILE A 69 -12.79 11.29 4.25
CA ILE A 69 -12.36 10.08 3.52
C ILE A 69 -12.29 10.26 2.02
N ILE A 70 -13.21 11.01 1.40
CA ILE A 70 -13.15 11.28 -0.04
C ILE A 70 -11.93 12.14 -0.38
N GLY A 71 -11.56 13.11 0.45
CA GLY A 71 -10.33 13.88 0.34
C GLY A 71 -9.08 13.05 0.62
N THR A 72 -9.12 12.17 1.61
CA THR A 72 -8.07 11.22 1.97
C THR A 72 -7.79 10.22 0.86
N ILE A 73 -8.84 9.60 0.31
CA ILE A 73 -8.76 8.71 -0.85
C ILE A 73 -8.34 9.50 -2.09
N ASN A 74 -8.85 10.72 -2.34
CA ASN A 74 -8.38 11.49 -3.50
C ASN A 74 -6.90 11.93 -3.39
N THR A 75 -6.39 12.11 -2.18
CA THR A 75 -4.99 12.52 -1.92
C THR A 75 -4.04 11.31 -1.89
N LEU A 76 -4.45 10.23 -1.25
CA LEU A 76 -3.62 9.03 -1.06
C LEU A 76 -3.86 7.98 -2.16
N ALA A 77 -5.09 7.87 -2.70
CA ALA A 77 -5.51 6.77 -3.58
C ALA A 77 -5.19 6.97 -5.04
N LYS A 78 -4.84 8.18 -5.48
CA LYS A 78 -4.41 8.42 -6.86
C LYS A 78 -3.33 7.43 -7.32
N ASN A 79 -2.50 6.96 -6.40
CA ASN A 79 -1.43 6.01 -6.69
C ASN A 79 -1.50 4.74 -5.83
N MET A 80 -2.62 4.46 -5.16
CA MET A 80 -2.72 3.29 -4.28
C MET A 80 -2.74 1.96 -5.08
N PRO A 81 -2.21 0.88 -4.50
CA PRO A 81 -1.40 0.89 -3.29
C PRO A 81 0.01 1.42 -3.59
N LEU A 82 0.57 2.11 -2.61
CA LEU A 82 1.93 2.65 -2.66
C LEU A 82 2.80 1.82 -1.73
N MET A 83 4.04 1.60 -2.14
CA MET A 83 5.02 0.97 -1.28
C MET A 83 6.35 1.71 -1.39
N TYR A 84 6.96 1.95 -0.24
CA TYR A 84 8.30 2.49 -0.13
C TYR A 84 9.19 1.51 0.59
N LEU A 85 10.42 1.38 0.09
CA LEU A 85 11.49 0.63 0.71
C LEU A 85 12.62 1.62 1.03
N LYS A 86 12.96 1.75 2.31
CA LYS A 86 14.01 2.67 2.78
C LYS A 86 15.17 1.89 3.36
N ASN A 87 16.38 2.16 2.88
CA ASN A 87 17.60 1.73 3.53
C ASN A 87 17.96 2.74 4.64
N THR A 88 18.00 2.31 5.90
CA THR A 88 18.28 3.19 7.04
C THR A 88 19.76 3.50 7.22
N GLU A 89 20.66 2.73 6.63
CA GLU A 89 22.11 3.00 6.68
C GLU A 89 22.47 4.08 5.66
N THR A 90 22.05 3.92 4.41
CA THR A 90 22.39 4.84 3.32
C THR A 90 21.39 5.99 3.17
N GLN A 91 20.27 5.94 3.89
CA GLN A 91 19.10 6.82 3.72
C GLN A 91 18.47 6.78 2.32
N SER A 92 18.83 5.79 1.49
CA SER A 92 18.25 5.62 0.16
C SER A 92 16.78 5.21 0.28
N LEU A 93 15.92 5.84 -0.51
CA LEU A 93 14.47 5.63 -0.50
C LEU A 93 14.00 5.25 -1.89
N TYR A 94 13.35 4.10 -2.00
CA TYR A 94 12.81 3.53 -3.23
C TYR A 94 11.30 3.48 -3.18
N ARG A 95 10.65 3.70 -4.33
CA ARG A 95 9.21 3.50 -4.51
C ARG A 95 9.01 2.23 -5.33
N LEU A 96 8.28 1.27 -4.78
CA LEU A 96 7.95 0.01 -5.44
C LEU A 96 6.56 0.09 -6.08
N SER A 97 6.43 -0.47 -7.27
CA SER A 97 5.13 -0.59 -7.95
C SER A 97 4.44 -1.89 -7.56
N CYS A 98 3.33 -1.81 -6.83
CA CYS A 98 2.56 -3.01 -6.46
C CYS A 98 1.82 -3.68 -7.64
N TYR A 99 1.83 -3.03 -8.80
CA TYR A 99 1.21 -3.52 -10.03
C TYR A 99 2.22 -4.24 -10.94
N GLU A 100 3.51 -4.04 -10.72
CA GLU A 100 4.59 -4.65 -11.49
C GLU A 100 5.23 -5.81 -10.70
N ASP A 101 6.35 -6.33 -11.18
CA ASP A 101 7.06 -7.42 -10.52
C ASP A 101 7.90 -6.89 -9.35
N ILE A 102 7.27 -6.79 -8.19
CA ILE A 102 7.92 -6.39 -6.93
C ILE A 102 9.15 -7.25 -6.61
N THR A 103 9.15 -8.54 -6.97
CA THR A 103 10.27 -9.43 -6.64
C THR A 103 11.50 -9.00 -7.42
N TYR A 104 11.33 -8.76 -8.72
CA TYR A 104 12.38 -8.24 -9.60
C TYR A 104 12.91 -6.88 -9.13
N ASP A 105 12.03 -5.95 -8.76
CA ASP A 105 12.42 -4.63 -8.27
C ASP A 105 13.26 -4.72 -6.99
N ILE A 106 12.80 -5.52 -6.02
CA ILE A 106 13.52 -5.75 -4.76
C ILE A 106 14.88 -6.36 -5.02
N GLU A 107 14.96 -7.39 -5.87
CA GLU A 107 16.23 -8.04 -6.20
C GLU A 107 17.22 -7.04 -6.83
N ASN A 108 16.77 -6.15 -7.70
CA ASN A 108 17.63 -5.14 -8.29
C ASN A 108 18.06 -4.07 -7.28
N ILE A 109 17.18 -3.67 -6.35
CA ILE A 109 17.52 -2.72 -5.29
C ILE A 109 18.57 -3.29 -4.35
N ILE A 110 18.38 -4.53 -3.90
CA ILE A 110 19.29 -5.18 -2.95
C ILE A 110 20.66 -5.43 -3.60
N ASN A 111 20.71 -5.73 -4.89
CA ASN A 111 21.94 -5.98 -5.63
C ASN A 111 22.58 -4.71 -6.22
N ASP A 112 22.15 -3.51 -5.82
CA ASP A 112 22.63 -2.21 -6.33
C ASP A 112 22.56 -2.07 -7.88
N LYS A 113 21.63 -2.79 -8.50
CA LYS A 113 21.36 -2.77 -9.96
C LYS A 113 20.14 -1.93 -10.34
N TYR A 114 19.46 -1.37 -9.35
CA TYR A 114 18.26 -0.57 -9.59
C TYR A 114 18.62 0.77 -10.22
N SER A 115 18.29 0.92 -11.50
CA SER A 115 18.52 2.18 -12.20
C SER A 115 17.44 3.21 -11.86
N TRP A 116 17.90 4.42 -11.55
CA TRP A 116 17.07 5.58 -11.28
C TRP A 116 16.71 6.38 -12.53
N ASP A 117 17.11 5.93 -13.73
CA ASP A 117 17.10 6.74 -14.96
C ASP A 117 15.72 7.30 -15.33
N TYR A 118 14.63 6.78 -14.74
CA TYR A 118 13.25 7.20 -15.00
C TYR A 118 12.48 7.71 -13.75
N LEU A 119 13.13 7.79 -12.58
CA LEU A 119 12.47 8.13 -11.32
C LEU A 119 13.16 9.31 -10.62
N ASP A 120 12.41 10.40 -10.48
CA ASP A 120 12.84 11.59 -9.74
C ASP A 120 12.90 11.31 -8.22
N LYS A 121 14.13 11.21 -7.69
CA LYS A 121 14.42 10.94 -6.28
C LYS A 121 13.86 12.02 -5.34
N ASP A 122 13.89 13.28 -5.74
CA ASP A 122 13.40 14.38 -4.91
C ASP A 122 11.88 14.34 -4.84
N SER A 123 11.23 14.01 -5.96
CA SER A 123 9.77 13.77 -6.00
C SER A 123 9.36 12.61 -5.08
N ILE A 124 10.10 11.49 -5.09
CA ILE A 124 9.81 10.33 -4.22
C ILE A 124 9.98 10.69 -2.75
N SER A 125 11.06 11.39 -2.40
CA SER A 125 11.33 11.82 -1.03
C SER A 125 10.27 12.78 -0.49
N ASN A 126 9.87 13.76 -1.30
CA ASN A 126 8.80 14.69 -0.95
C ASN A 126 7.45 13.99 -0.79
N GLN A 127 7.12 13.05 -1.69
CA GLN A 127 5.92 12.23 -1.56
C GLN A 127 5.94 11.44 -0.25
N TYR A 128 7.03 10.74 0.05
CA TYR A 128 7.17 9.96 1.28
C TYR A 128 7.03 10.82 2.55
N LEU A 129 7.67 11.99 2.62
CA LEU A 129 7.55 12.89 3.76
C LEU A 129 6.12 13.42 3.94
N ASN A 130 5.46 13.78 2.84
CA ASN A 130 4.06 14.22 2.88
C ASN A 130 3.13 13.10 3.36
N GLN A 131 3.38 11.87 2.91
CA GLN A 131 2.67 10.67 3.37
C GLN A 131 2.85 10.47 4.86
N GLN A 132 4.09 10.49 5.38
CA GLN A 132 4.35 10.34 6.81
C GLN A 132 3.64 11.41 7.65
N LYS A 133 3.72 12.69 7.25
CA LYS A 133 3.00 13.78 7.92
C LYS A 133 1.49 13.54 7.96
N TYR A 134 0.94 13.08 6.85
CA TYR A 134 -0.48 12.79 6.73
C TYR A 134 -0.91 11.60 7.60
N ILE A 135 -0.12 10.52 7.61
CA ILE A 135 -0.35 9.34 8.44
C ILE A 135 -0.37 9.75 9.93
N ASN A 136 0.66 10.47 10.38
CA ASN A 136 0.78 10.90 11.78
C ASN A 136 -0.40 11.76 12.25
N LYS A 137 -0.97 12.57 11.36
CA LYS A 137 -2.12 13.42 11.68
C LYS A 137 -3.42 12.61 11.77
N ASN A 138 -3.69 11.78 10.77
CA ASN A 138 -5.04 11.26 10.52
C ASN A 138 -5.24 9.78 10.90
N PHE A 139 -4.16 9.06 11.21
CA PHE A 139 -4.21 7.63 11.52
C PHE A 139 -3.76 7.36 12.95
N GLU A 140 -4.20 6.22 13.48
CA GLU A 140 -3.82 5.68 14.78
C GLU A 140 -3.30 4.25 14.65
N VAL A 141 -2.50 3.82 15.61
CA VAL A 141 -1.92 2.47 15.62
C VAL A 141 -2.98 1.49 16.14
N SER A 142 -3.37 0.54 15.30
CA SER A 142 -4.34 -0.52 15.60
C SER A 142 -3.70 -1.87 15.94
N PHE A 143 -2.45 -2.05 15.52
CA PHE A 143 -1.63 -3.21 15.84
C PHE A 143 -0.18 -2.75 15.93
N ASP A 144 0.50 -3.17 16.98
CA ASP A 144 1.92 -2.91 17.21
C ASP A 144 2.56 -4.20 17.72
N ASN A 145 3.53 -4.70 16.96
CA ASN A 145 4.36 -5.82 17.37
C ASN A 145 5.81 -5.38 17.34
N GLU A 146 6.40 -5.28 18.52
CA GLU A 146 7.82 -5.00 18.67
C GLU A 146 8.58 -6.31 18.74
N SER A 147 9.55 -6.47 17.86
CA SER A 147 10.47 -7.61 17.83
C SER A 147 11.83 -7.19 18.35
N LYS A 148 12.59 -8.15 18.88
CA LYS A 148 14.02 -7.95 19.13
C LYS A 148 14.71 -7.80 17.78
N GLN A 149 15.06 -6.56 17.43
CA GLN A 149 15.76 -6.25 16.19
C GLN A 149 17.14 -6.90 16.17
N ASP A 150 17.43 -7.59 15.07
CA ASP A 150 18.78 -8.05 14.78
C ASP A 150 19.68 -6.87 14.39
N SER A 151 20.96 -6.94 14.73
CA SER A 151 21.92 -5.84 14.56
C SER A 151 22.19 -5.47 13.09
N VAL A 152 21.79 -6.34 12.15
CA VAL A 152 21.98 -6.20 10.69
C VAL A 152 20.72 -5.61 10.01
N ALA A 153 19.65 -5.33 10.77
CA ALA A 153 18.39 -4.85 10.21
C ALA A 153 18.49 -3.40 9.72
N LYS A 154 18.36 -3.19 8.40
CA LYS A 154 18.53 -1.89 7.73
C LYS A 154 17.39 -1.47 6.82
N TRP A 155 16.37 -2.31 6.63
CA TRP A 155 15.28 -2.02 5.69
C TRP A 155 14.00 -1.65 6.41
N ASP A 156 13.45 -0.49 6.09
CA ASP A 156 12.10 -0.09 6.50
C ASP A 156 11.15 -0.17 5.30
N VAL A 157 9.98 -0.76 5.50
CA VAL A 157 8.90 -0.82 4.51
C VAL A 157 7.72 0.01 4.97
N LEU A 158 7.23 0.89 4.09
CA LEU A 158 5.94 1.57 4.25
C LEU A 158 5.01 1.09 3.14
N TYR A 159 3.95 0.37 3.50
CA TYR A 159 2.87 -0.02 2.60
C TYR A 159 1.64 0.82 2.88
N VAL A 160 1.11 1.48 1.86
CA VAL A 160 -0.12 2.28 1.93
C VAL A 160 -1.14 1.65 0.99
N GLY A 161 -2.20 1.07 1.54
CA GLY A 161 -3.25 0.42 0.77
C GLY A 161 -4.53 0.24 1.57
N GLY A 162 -5.40 -0.65 1.14
CA GLY A 162 -6.61 -1.02 1.88
C GLY A 162 -6.85 -2.52 1.82
N SER A 163 -7.42 -3.11 2.87
CA SER A 163 -7.85 -4.51 2.85
C SER A 163 -8.90 -4.77 1.76
N PHE A 164 -9.63 -3.73 1.37
CA PHE A 164 -10.57 -3.73 0.24
C PHE A 164 -9.91 -3.92 -1.15
N LEU A 165 -8.58 -3.83 -1.26
CA LEU A 165 -7.84 -4.01 -2.52
C LEU A 165 -7.62 -5.49 -2.89
N GLY A 166 -8.14 -6.43 -2.10
CA GLY A 166 -8.28 -7.82 -2.49
C GLY A 166 -7.00 -8.66 -2.39
N LYS A 167 -7.19 -9.98 -2.33
CA LYS A 167 -6.13 -10.94 -1.98
C LYS A 167 -5.02 -11.06 -3.05
N LYS A 168 -5.28 -10.71 -4.32
CA LYS A 168 -4.25 -10.82 -5.37
C LYS A 168 -3.18 -9.76 -5.20
N LEU A 169 -3.57 -8.52 -4.94
CA LEU A 169 -2.64 -7.43 -4.71
C LEU A 169 -1.83 -7.68 -3.45
N ARG A 170 -2.48 -8.16 -2.38
CA ARG A 170 -1.79 -8.67 -1.19
C ARG A 170 -0.68 -9.66 -1.54
N LYS A 171 -0.98 -10.68 -2.35
CA LYS A 171 0.02 -11.68 -2.75
C LYS A 171 1.17 -11.08 -3.55
N ARG A 172 0.89 -10.12 -4.44
CA ARG A 172 1.92 -9.41 -5.24
C ARG A 172 2.85 -8.55 -4.38
N SER A 173 2.31 -7.92 -3.34
CA SER A 173 3.10 -7.09 -2.41
C SER A 173 3.87 -7.89 -1.35
N LEU A 174 3.54 -9.18 -1.17
CA LEU A 174 4.12 -10.04 -0.13
C LEU A 174 5.66 -10.14 -0.14
N PRO A 175 6.37 -10.16 -1.30
CA PRO A 175 7.83 -10.27 -1.29
C PRO A 175 8.53 -9.14 -0.53
N ALA A 176 7.96 -7.93 -0.51
CA ALA A 176 8.53 -6.81 0.25
C ALA A 176 8.54 -7.01 1.77
N PHE A 177 7.69 -7.91 2.28
CA PHE A 177 7.61 -8.25 3.70
C PHE A 177 8.51 -9.43 4.08
N LYS A 178 9.26 -9.98 3.11
CA LYS A 178 10.15 -11.13 3.27
C LYS A 178 11.63 -10.78 3.01
N ILE A 179 11.94 -9.50 2.89
CA ILE A 179 13.30 -9.02 2.66
C ILE A 179 14.15 -9.34 3.90
N GLU A 180 15.35 -9.86 3.68
CA GLU A 180 16.32 -10.09 4.76
C GLU A 180 16.83 -8.75 5.32
N GLY A 181 16.97 -8.65 6.65
CA GLY A 181 17.34 -7.41 7.32
C GLY A 181 16.22 -6.36 7.37
N LEU A 182 14.96 -6.79 7.31
CA LEU A 182 13.82 -5.93 7.62
C LEU A 182 13.88 -5.50 9.09
N ARG A 183 13.76 -4.19 9.29
CA ARG A 183 13.83 -3.52 10.58
C ARG A 183 12.44 -3.08 11.06
N ASN A 184 11.71 -2.38 10.19
CA ASN A 184 10.35 -1.93 10.46
C ASN A 184 9.44 -2.15 9.25
N VAL A 185 8.19 -2.51 9.53
CA VAL A 185 7.10 -2.63 8.56
C VAL A 185 5.93 -1.79 9.05
N SER A 186 5.59 -0.77 8.28
CA SER A 186 4.44 0.10 8.51
C SER A 186 3.38 -0.17 7.46
N ILE A 187 2.22 -0.66 7.88
CA ILE A 187 1.06 -0.90 7.02
C ILE A 187 0.04 0.20 7.33
N VAL A 188 -0.33 0.99 6.34
CA VAL A 188 -1.38 2.00 6.43
C VAL A 188 -2.61 1.45 5.72
N ASP A 189 -3.62 1.08 6.50
CA ASP A 189 -4.90 0.61 6.02
C ASP A 189 -5.89 1.76 5.87
N LEU A 190 -6.35 1.94 4.64
CA LEU A 190 -7.22 3.03 4.21
C LEU A 190 -8.69 2.61 4.24
N SER A 191 -8.97 1.41 4.72
CA SER A 191 -10.31 0.93 5.00
C SER A 191 -10.95 1.73 6.13
N VAL A 192 -12.25 1.90 6.05
CA VAL A 192 -13.08 2.66 6.98
C VAL A 192 -13.66 1.72 8.02
N ASN A 193 -13.78 2.16 9.27
CA ASN A 193 -14.38 1.35 10.32
C ASN A 193 -15.85 1.07 9.96
N LYS A 194 -16.21 -0.21 9.82
CA LYS A 194 -17.62 -0.60 9.75
C LYS A 194 -18.18 -0.49 11.17
N ASN A 195 -18.81 0.64 11.50
CA ASN A 195 -19.57 0.75 12.75
C ASN A 195 -20.72 -0.27 12.72
N THR A 196 -20.79 -1.11 13.75
CA THR A 196 -21.85 -2.12 13.94
C THR A 196 -23.22 -1.52 14.23
N SER A 197 -23.34 -0.20 14.34
CA SER A 197 -24.56 0.53 14.71
C SER A 197 -25.35 1.10 13.54
N SER A 198 -25.03 0.74 12.30
CA SER A 198 -25.80 1.13 11.11
C SER A 198 -26.08 -0.07 10.22
N GLU A 199 -26.94 -0.96 10.71
CA GLU A 199 -27.84 -1.82 9.93
C GLU A 199 -29.27 -1.61 10.45
#